data_AF-A0A1V0R6K1-F1
#
_entry.id   AF-A0A1V0R6K1-F1
#
_cell.length_a   1.000
_cell.length_b   1.000
_cell.length_c   1.000
_cell.angle_alpha   90.00
_cell.angle_beta   90.00
_cell.angle_gamma   90.00
#
_symmetry.space_group_name_H-M   'P 1'
#
loop_
_entity.id
_entity.type
_entity.pdbx_description
1 polymer ?
#
loop_
_entity_poly.entity_id
_entity_poly.type
_entity_poly.pdbx_seq_one_letter_code
_entity_poly.pdbx_strand_id
1 'polypeptide(L)'
;MTTYDPELWDGFDTMTPEDITGSGPGWDEPVPLNPRGPLPAFPVDALPDWLAAMTAGVAEETQTPVDLAGCLALAVIGTAAGGRLTVNVRGQWSEPVNLYTAVALPPGNRKSAVFGLMTKPLLAAEKALIELTAPQRTEAAASARIAKAAAERAEKLAANAEADKQAGLTAQAVSLSEAAERAVVPVEPQLVADDITAESLTTLLAQQDGRISILSPEGEIFEIIAGRYSGVPNMGIFLKGHAGDMARVNRQARDPQYIENPAITMGLAIQPDVLDSIGQIKGADGRGLLARFLYSKPESLVGYRNLTPELLSPDTADTYARKLGGLALTLAAWTETAELTLTPEADAVLLAYQRVTESRLRKDGPLAPIVNWASKRDGAVARIAGLLHLAAHPEDGWHLPIAAATMAAATRLGDYFTAHALDVFNAMKADPAQQAAHTVLTHLTETRTATFTKRDLFRAMPRSEFPAMGDLDPALDLLEEHGWVRQQPPRPRTTRGGRPPSPRYETHPRITPA
;
A
#
# COMPACT_ATOMS: atom_id res chain seq x y z
N MET A 1 -43.84 32.09 -49.80
CA MET A 1 -43.27 31.18 -50.80
C MET A 1 -41.82 31.54 -50.96
N THR A 2 -40.97 30.94 -50.15
CA THR A 2 -39.52 31.18 -50.16
C THR A 2 -38.93 30.17 -51.14
N THR A 3 -38.32 30.69 -52.19
CA THR A 3 -37.71 29.95 -53.28
C THR A 3 -36.53 29.13 -52.75
N TYR A 4 -36.60 27.81 -52.94
CA TYR A 4 -35.52 26.88 -52.68
C TYR A 4 -34.37 27.21 -53.63
N ASP A 5 -33.23 27.63 -53.08
CA ASP A 5 -32.01 27.92 -53.83
C ASP A 5 -31.26 26.60 -54.06
N PRO A 6 -31.18 26.07 -55.30
CA PRO A 6 -30.59 24.77 -55.57
C PRO A 6 -29.06 24.76 -55.50
N GLU A 7 -28.41 25.94 -55.48
CA GLU A 7 -26.95 26.05 -55.62
C GLU A 7 -26.19 25.92 -54.28
N LEU A 8 -26.87 25.91 -53.13
CA LEU A 8 -26.21 25.84 -51.82
C LEU A 8 -25.60 24.46 -51.49
N TRP A 9 -25.88 23.44 -52.31
CA TRP A 9 -25.49 22.04 -52.09
C TRP A 9 -24.58 21.48 -53.19
N ASP A 10 -24.22 22.28 -54.19
CA ASP A 10 -23.55 21.84 -55.42
C ASP A 10 -22.04 21.54 -55.26
N GLY A 11 -21.63 21.16 -54.05
CA GLY A 11 -20.24 20.83 -53.70
C GLY A 11 -20.08 19.81 -52.58
N PHE A 12 -21.18 19.22 -52.10
CA PHE A 12 -21.13 18.08 -51.20
C PHE A 12 -21.45 16.83 -52.02
N ASP A 13 -20.51 15.88 -52.09
CA ASP A 13 -20.81 14.55 -52.63
C ASP A 13 -22.05 14.02 -51.92
N THR A 14 -23.04 13.58 -52.70
CA THR A 14 -24.25 12.95 -52.16
C THR A 14 -23.84 11.63 -51.52
N MET A 15 -23.53 11.66 -50.22
CA MET A 15 -23.34 10.44 -49.43
C MET A 15 -24.68 9.73 -49.34
N THR A 16 -24.76 8.56 -49.96
CA THR A 16 -25.89 7.65 -49.75
C THR A 16 -25.86 7.14 -48.30
N PRO A 17 -26.98 6.69 -47.73
CA PRO A 17 -26.96 6.01 -46.43
C PRO A 17 -25.94 4.85 -46.39
N GLU A 18 -25.68 4.23 -47.54
CA GLU A 18 -24.69 3.17 -47.74
C GLU A 18 -23.23 3.67 -47.66
N ASP A 19 -22.95 4.93 -48.02
CA ASP A 19 -21.64 5.57 -47.86
C ASP A 19 -21.34 5.94 -46.40
N ILE A 20 -22.38 6.13 -45.58
CA ILE A 20 -22.26 6.37 -44.13
C ILE A 20 -22.09 5.05 -43.37
N THR A 21 -22.69 3.95 -43.87
CA THR A 21 -22.69 2.63 -43.20
C THR A 21 -21.87 1.59 -43.96
N GLY A 22 -20.60 1.90 -44.25
CA GLY A 22 -19.63 1.07 -45.00
C GLY A 22 -20.00 -0.42 -45.13
N SER A 23 -20.15 -0.86 -46.37
CA SER A 23 -20.60 -2.19 -46.81
C SER A 23 -20.25 -3.38 -45.90
N GLY A 24 -21.27 -3.94 -45.25
CA GLY A 24 -21.26 -5.15 -44.39
C GLY A 24 -22.15 -4.92 -43.16
N PRO A 25 -22.61 -5.95 -42.42
CA PRO A 25 -23.26 -5.73 -41.12
C PRO A 25 -22.20 -5.15 -40.17
N GLY A 26 -22.07 -3.82 -40.20
CA GLY A 26 -21.01 -3.07 -39.56
C GLY A 26 -20.89 -3.45 -38.10
N TRP A 27 -19.66 -3.64 -37.65
CA TRP A 27 -19.40 -3.65 -36.23
C TRP A 27 -19.53 -2.22 -35.72
N ASP A 28 -20.36 -2.02 -34.70
CA ASP A 28 -20.32 -0.78 -33.93
C ASP A 28 -18.99 -0.68 -33.19
N GLU A 29 -18.55 0.55 -32.93
CA GLU A 29 -17.34 0.83 -32.17
C GLU A 29 -17.43 0.19 -30.77
N PRO A 30 -16.52 -0.73 -30.41
CA PRO A 30 -16.67 -1.52 -29.20
C PRO A 30 -16.39 -0.67 -27.97
N VAL A 31 -17.18 -0.85 -26.92
CA VAL A 31 -17.02 -0.13 -25.65
C VAL A 31 -15.89 -0.79 -24.85
N PRO A 32 -14.80 -0.06 -24.50
CA PRO A 32 -13.70 -0.64 -23.73
C PRO A 32 -14.17 -1.30 -22.42
N LEU A 33 -13.75 -2.55 -22.17
CA LEU A 33 -14.08 -3.26 -20.93
C LEU A 33 -13.50 -2.60 -19.68
N ASN A 34 -12.37 -1.92 -19.84
CA ASN A 34 -11.79 -1.04 -18.86
C ASN A 34 -11.52 0.31 -19.55
N PRO A 35 -12.31 1.36 -19.26
CA PRO A 35 -12.18 2.65 -19.95
C PRO A 35 -10.87 3.41 -19.61
N ARG A 36 -9.96 2.82 -18.82
CA ARG A 36 -8.72 3.46 -18.39
C ARG A 36 -7.53 2.87 -19.15
N GLY A 37 -6.74 3.77 -19.74
CA GLY A 37 -5.46 3.46 -20.40
C GLY A 37 -4.38 3.03 -19.40
N PRO A 38 -3.11 2.94 -19.85
CA PRO A 38 -2.00 2.49 -19.00
C PRO A 38 -1.88 3.36 -17.74
N LEU A 39 -1.55 2.71 -16.62
CA LEU A 39 -1.32 3.40 -15.34
C LEU A 39 -0.05 4.26 -15.42
N PRO A 40 0.01 5.40 -14.70
CA PRO A 40 1.19 6.25 -14.71
C PRO A 40 2.40 5.51 -14.11
N ALA A 41 3.57 5.72 -14.69
CA ALA A 41 4.81 5.21 -14.12
C ALA A 41 5.12 5.90 -12.77
N PHE A 42 5.79 5.18 -11.86
CA PHE A 42 6.22 5.75 -10.59
C PHE A 42 7.18 6.94 -10.81
N PRO A 43 6.91 8.11 -10.22
CA PRO A 43 7.72 9.31 -10.42
C PRO A 43 9.00 9.26 -9.58
N VAL A 44 9.99 8.47 -10.03
CA VAL A 44 11.26 8.28 -9.29
C VAL A 44 12.03 9.58 -9.05
N ASP A 45 11.92 10.53 -9.98
CA ASP A 45 12.50 11.87 -9.91
C ASP A 45 11.77 12.81 -8.93
N ALA A 46 10.65 12.38 -8.32
CA ALA A 46 10.05 13.06 -7.18
C ALA A 46 10.75 12.71 -5.85
N LEU A 47 11.59 11.68 -5.82
CA LEU A 47 12.39 11.33 -4.65
C LEU A 47 13.67 12.20 -4.61
N PRO A 48 14.22 12.51 -3.41
CA PRO A 48 15.54 13.13 -3.30
C PRO A 48 16.63 12.29 -3.97
N ASP A 49 17.64 12.94 -4.55
CA ASP A 49 18.61 12.34 -5.48
C ASP A 49 19.18 10.99 -5.03
N TRP A 50 19.63 10.89 -3.78
CA TRP A 50 20.23 9.65 -3.27
C TRP A 50 19.21 8.50 -3.13
N LEU A 51 17.95 8.85 -2.83
CA LEU A 51 16.86 7.89 -2.69
C LEU A 51 16.37 7.48 -4.08
N ALA A 52 16.23 8.43 -5.00
CA ALA A 52 15.93 8.20 -6.41
C ALA A 52 16.97 7.26 -7.07
N ALA A 53 18.27 7.53 -6.85
CA ALA A 53 19.35 6.72 -7.38
C ALA A 53 19.33 5.29 -6.85
N MET A 54 19.09 5.11 -5.54
CA MET A 54 18.92 3.77 -4.96
C MET A 54 17.70 3.05 -5.54
N THR A 55 16.56 3.73 -5.60
CA THR A 55 15.30 3.17 -6.13
C THR A 55 15.47 2.72 -7.59
N ALA A 56 16.05 3.56 -8.44
CA ALA A 56 16.32 3.22 -9.84
C ALA A 56 17.36 2.09 -9.98
N GLY A 57 18.47 2.17 -9.24
CA GLY A 57 19.54 1.18 -9.31
C GLY A 57 19.10 -0.22 -8.83
N VAL A 58 18.29 -0.29 -7.77
CA VAL A 58 17.71 -1.56 -7.31
C VAL A 58 16.72 -2.11 -8.33
N ALA A 59 15.88 -1.26 -8.92
CA ALA A 59 14.93 -1.68 -9.95
C ALA A 59 15.64 -2.26 -11.18
N GLU A 60 16.72 -1.61 -11.63
CA GLU A 60 17.56 -2.08 -12.74
C GLU A 60 18.28 -3.38 -12.38
N GLU A 61 19.05 -3.44 -11.29
CA GLU A 61 19.80 -4.67 -10.94
C GLU A 61 18.87 -5.88 -10.77
N THR A 62 17.75 -5.67 -10.09
CA THR A 62 16.80 -6.76 -9.81
C THR A 62 15.85 -7.02 -10.96
N GLN A 63 15.80 -6.16 -11.98
CA GLN A 63 14.83 -6.22 -13.07
C GLN A 63 13.40 -6.37 -12.54
N THR A 64 13.04 -5.43 -11.67
CA THR A 64 11.71 -5.28 -11.08
C THR A 64 11.17 -3.88 -11.38
N PRO A 65 9.83 -3.70 -11.34
CA PRO A 65 9.26 -2.37 -11.50
C PRO A 65 9.78 -1.41 -10.44
N VAL A 66 10.16 -0.21 -10.88
CA VAL A 66 10.71 0.84 -10.00
C VAL A 66 9.75 1.22 -8.87
N ASP A 67 8.45 1.04 -9.09
CA ASP A 67 7.36 1.22 -8.14
C ASP A 67 7.56 0.41 -6.85
N LEU A 68 8.10 -0.82 -6.95
CA LEU A 68 8.33 -1.66 -5.78
C LEU A 68 9.41 -1.05 -4.87
N ALA A 69 10.55 -0.68 -5.46
CA ALA A 69 11.63 -0.02 -4.74
C ALA A 69 11.22 1.39 -4.27
N GLY A 70 10.41 2.11 -5.06
CA GLY A 70 9.90 3.45 -4.72
C GLY A 70 8.91 3.45 -3.56
N CYS A 71 7.97 2.51 -3.52
CA CYS A 71 7.08 2.35 -2.37
C CYS A 71 7.85 1.95 -1.11
N LEU A 72 8.83 1.05 -1.24
CA LEU A 72 9.69 0.66 -0.12
C LEU A 72 10.58 1.81 0.36
N ALA A 73 11.08 2.65 -0.54
CA ALA A 73 11.83 3.86 -0.19
C ALA A 73 11.02 4.79 0.73
N LEU A 74 9.72 4.97 0.47
CA LEU A 74 8.84 5.72 1.36
C LEU A 74 8.64 4.99 2.71
N ALA A 75 8.41 3.68 2.67
CA ALA A 75 8.21 2.88 3.88
C ALA A 75 9.45 2.91 4.80
N VAL A 76 10.66 2.74 4.28
CA VAL A 76 11.87 2.71 5.13
C VAL A 76 12.18 4.06 5.78
N ILE A 77 11.92 5.19 5.11
CA ILE A 77 12.02 6.51 5.72
C ILE A 77 10.91 6.68 6.77
N GLY A 78 9.69 6.18 6.48
CA GLY A 78 8.59 6.12 7.44
C GLY A 78 8.90 5.27 8.68
N THR A 79 9.70 4.20 8.55
CA THR A 79 10.18 3.41 9.69
C THR A 79 11.15 4.20 10.57
N ALA A 80 12.07 4.95 9.96
CA ALA A 80 13.03 5.77 10.70
C ALA A 80 12.33 6.94 11.44
N ALA A 81 11.38 7.59 10.78
CA ALA A 81 10.79 8.85 11.24
C ALA A 81 9.44 8.71 12.00
N GLY A 82 8.69 7.63 11.76
CA GLY A 82 7.36 7.42 12.32
C GLY A 82 7.33 7.55 13.84
N GLY A 83 6.41 8.37 14.37
CA GLY A 83 6.28 8.66 15.80
C GLY A 83 7.27 9.68 16.36
N ARG A 84 8.25 10.14 15.57
CA ARG A 84 9.17 11.23 15.95
C ARG A 84 8.86 12.52 15.22
N LEU A 85 8.12 12.45 14.12
CA LEU A 85 7.75 13.63 13.34
C LEU A 85 6.28 13.65 12.97
N THR A 86 5.73 14.85 12.99
CA THR A 86 4.42 15.20 12.46
C THR A 86 4.56 16.36 11.48
N VAL A 87 3.60 16.50 10.57
CA VAL A 87 3.49 17.62 9.64
C VAL A 87 2.26 18.43 10.03
N ASN A 88 2.47 19.63 10.56
CA ASN A 88 1.40 20.59 10.78
C ASN A 88 1.05 21.24 9.45
N VAL A 89 -0.09 20.86 8.91
CA VAL A 89 -0.56 21.41 7.63
C VAL A 89 -1.21 22.77 7.86
N ARG A 90 -2.18 22.84 8.78
CA ARG A 90 -2.86 24.10 9.10
C ARG A 90 -3.59 24.02 10.45
N GLY A 91 -3.31 24.98 11.33
CA GLY A 91 -4.01 25.10 12.61
C GLY A 91 -3.82 23.84 13.47
N GLN A 92 -4.90 23.12 13.74
CA GLN A 92 -4.88 21.86 14.51
C GLN A 92 -4.81 20.61 13.63
N TRP A 93 -4.74 20.77 12.30
CA TRP A 93 -4.56 19.64 11.39
C TRP A 93 -3.07 19.28 11.32
N SER A 94 -2.73 18.16 11.95
CA SER A 94 -1.40 17.58 11.99
C SER A 94 -1.45 16.13 11.53
N GLU A 95 -0.48 15.70 10.72
CA GLU A 95 -0.38 14.35 10.17
C GLU A 95 0.93 13.68 10.63
N PRO A 96 0.90 12.47 11.22
CA PRO A 96 2.13 11.76 11.54
C PRO A 96 2.76 11.17 10.27
N VAL A 97 4.09 11.14 10.20
CA VAL A 97 4.79 10.78 8.94
C VAL A 97 4.78 9.28 8.60
N ASN A 98 4.29 8.41 9.49
CA ASN A 98 4.16 7.00 9.19
C ASN A 98 3.08 6.74 8.13
N LEU A 99 3.27 5.71 7.31
CA LEU A 99 2.38 5.43 6.18
C LEU A 99 2.28 3.93 5.88
N TYR A 100 1.25 3.56 5.13
CA TYR A 100 1.04 2.20 4.64
C TYR A 100 1.16 2.17 3.12
N THR A 101 2.06 1.34 2.59
CA THR A 101 2.18 1.06 1.15
C THR A 101 1.86 -0.41 0.87
N ALA A 102 1.18 -0.66 -0.25
CA ALA A 102 0.89 -2.00 -0.73
C ALA A 102 1.14 -2.07 -2.24
N VAL A 103 2.16 -2.82 -2.63
CA VAL A 103 2.52 -3.08 -4.02
C VAL A 103 1.96 -4.44 -4.44
N ALA A 104 1.04 -4.46 -5.39
CA ALA A 104 0.46 -5.68 -5.93
C ALA A 104 1.30 -6.20 -7.11
N LEU A 105 2.03 -7.30 -6.89
CA LEU A 105 2.90 -7.92 -7.88
C LEU A 105 2.76 -9.46 -7.86
N PRO A 106 2.61 -10.12 -9.01
CA PRO A 106 2.54 -11.57 -9.09
C PRO A 106 3.79 -12.26 -8.51
N PRO A 107 3.67 -13.56 -8.12
CA PRO A 107 4.82 -14.38 -7.76
C PRO A 107 5.93 -14.34 -8.83
N GLY A 108 7.18 -14.51 -8.40
CA GLY A 108 8.33 -14.50 -9.32
C GLY A 108 8.85 -13.11 -9.71
N ASN A 109 8.28 -12.03 -9.15
CA ASN A 109 8.76 -10.65 -9.33
C ASN A 109 9.92 -10.23 -8.42
N ARG A 110 10.73 -11.19 -7.92
CA ARG A 110 11.93 -10.94 -7.10
C ARG A 110 11.68 -10.02 -5.89
N LYS A 111 10.44 -10.02 -5.35
CA LYS A 111 10.00 -9.18 -4.21
C LYS A 111 11.02 -9.21 -3.07
N SER A 112 11.38 -10.41 -2.60
CA SER A 112 12.31 -10.59 -1.48
C SER A 112 13.71 -10.02 -1.72
N ALA A 113 14.20 -10.01 -2.97
CA ALA A 113 15.49 -9.42 -3.31
C ALA A 113 15.47 -7.89 -3.15
N VAL A 114 14.41 -7.24 -3.63
CA VAL A 114 14.22 -5.79 -3.46
C VAL A 114 14.07 -5.44 -1.99
N PHE A 115 13.28 -6.19 -1.22
CA PHE A 115 13.19 -6.01 0.24
C PHE A 115 14.56 -6.10 0.90
N GLY A 116 15.35 -7.14 0.59
CA GLY A 116 16.68 -7.30 1.16
C GLY A 116 17.61 -6.13 0.89
N LEU A 117 17.61 -5.56 -0.32
CA LEU A 117 18.43 -4.39 -0.65
C LEU A 117 17.93 -3.10 0.03
N MET A 118 16.60 -2.89 0.04
CA MET A 118 16.02 -1.65 0.56
C MET A 118 16.02 -1.59 2.09
N THR A 119 15.82 -2.71 2.80
CA THR A 119 15.71 -2.72 4.28
C THR A 119 17.04 -2.95 4.99
N LYS A 120 18.09 -3.41 4.29
CA LYS A 120 19.39 -3.71 4.88
C LYS A 120 19.96 -2.60 5.78
N PRO A 121 19.91 -1.30 5.42
CA PRO A 121 20.41 -0.25 6.31
C PRO A 121 19.60 -0.09 7.60
N LEU A 122 18.28 -0.34 7.58
CA LEU A 122 17.45 -0.32 8.79
C LEU A 122 17.83 -1.46 9.72
N LEU A 123 18.01 -2.67 9.19
CA LEU A 123 18.44 -3.82 10.00
C LEU A 123 19.85 -3.63 10.57
N ALA A 124 20.74 -2.97 9.82
CA ALA A 124 22.05 -2.58 10.32
C ALA A 124 21.95 -1.53 11.44
N ALA A 125 21.06 -0.54 11.31
CA ALA A 125 20.80 0.46 12.34
C ALA A 125 20.18 -0.18 13.59
N GLU A 126 19.21 -1.08 13.45
CA GLU A 126 18.63 -1.85 14.55
C GLU A 126 19.71 -2.62 15.32
N LYS A 127 20.58 -3.35 14.61
CA LYS A 127 21.73 -4.04 15.21
C LYS A 127 22.64 -3.07 15.97
N ALA A 128 22.96 -1.92 15.39
CA ALA A 128 23.78 -0.91 16.05
C ALA A 128 23.10 -0.35 17.31
N LEU A 129 21.78 -0.13 17.30
CA LEU A 129 21.02 0.29 18.50
C LEU A 129 21.06 -0.77 19.60
N ILE A 130 20.93 -2.04 19.25
CA ILE A 130 21.05 -3.15 20.19
C ILE A 130 22.44 -3.15 20.83
N GLU A 131 23.50 -3.01 20.03
CA GLU A 131 24.88 -2.97 20.53
C GLU A 131 25.16 -1.74 21.41
N LEU A 132 24.69 -0.55 21.01
CA LEU A 132 24.84 0.69 21.76
C LEU A 132 24.12 0.67 23.11
N THR A 133 22.93 0.04 23.17
CA THR A 133 22.11 -0.01 24.39
C THR A 133 22.42 -1.21 25.29
N ALA A 134 23.17 -2.21 24.80
CA ALA A 134 23.46 -3.44 25.55
C ALA A 134 24.12 -3.21 26.93
N PRO A 135 25.12 -2.30 27.09
CA PRO A 135 25.70 -2.03 28.41
C PRO A 135 24.67 -1.46 29.39
N GLN A 136 23.90 -0.46 28.96
CA GLN A 136 22.84 0.19 29.76
C GLN A 136 21.76 -0.81 30.15
N ARG A 137 21.34 -1.68 29.22
CA ARG A 137 20.37 -2.75 29.49
C ARG A 137 20.89 -3.77 30.49
N THR A 138 22.16 -4.17 30.38
CA THR A 138 22.79 -5.12 31.30
C THR A 138 22.87 -4.55 32.71
N GLU A 139 23.32 -3.30 32.84
CA GLU A 139 23.39 -2.58 34.11
C GLU A 139 22.00 -2.39 34.73
N ALA A 140 21.03 -1.90 33.95
CA ALA A 140 19.66 -1.71 34.41
C ALA A 140 19.02 -3.03 34.85
N ALA A 141 19.24 -4.12 34.11
CA ALA A 141 18.73 -5.45 34.46
C ALA A 141 19.38 -6.02 35.73
N ALA A 142 20.66 -5.73 35.98
CA ALA A 142 21.33 -6.12 37.22
C ALA A 142 20.78 -5.30 38.40
N SER A 143 20.68 -3.98 38.24
CA SER A 143 20.13 -3.06 39.26
C SER A 143 18.68 -3.40 39.61
N ALA A 144 17.82 -3.67 38.62
CA ALA A 144 16.43 -4.07 38.83
C ALA A 144 16.33 -5.41 39.59
N ARG A 145 17.19 -6.39 39.26
CA ARG A 145 17.27 -7.67 40.00
C ARG A 145 17.69 -7.47 41.46
N ILE A 146 18.68 -6.61 41.71
CA ILE A 146 19.15 -6.29 43.07
C ILE A 146 18.04 -5.58 43.86
N ALA A 147 17.38 -4.59 43.27
CA ALA A 147 16.29 -3.85 43.89
C ALA A 147 15.11 -4.77 44.24
N LYS A 148 14.70 -5.64 43.31
CA LYS A 148 13.65 -6.64 43.55
C LYS A 148 14.03 -7.61 44.68
N ALA A 149 15.25 -8.12 44.69
CA ALA A 149 15.71 -9.01 45.76
C ALA A 149 15.77 -8.31 47.12
N ALA A 150 16.09 -7.01 47.16
CA ALA A 150 16.05 -6.21 48.39
C ALA A 150 14.63 -5.99 48.88
N ALA A 151 13.69 -5.67 47.98
CA ALA A 151 12.27 -5.54 48.27
C ALA A 151 11.68 -6.83 48.84
N GLU A 152 11.88 -7.97 48.17
CA GLU A 152 11.39 -9.29 48.64
C GLU A 152 11.96 -9.67 50.03
N ARG A 153 13.23 -9.33 50.30
CA ARG A 153 13.84 -9.55 51.63
C ARG A 153 13.21 -8.66 52.69
N ALA A 154 12.99 -7.39 52.39
CA ALA A 154 12.37 -6.45 53.31
C ALA A 154 10.91 -6.82 53.61
N GLU A 155 10.15 -7.25 52.61
CA GLU A 155 8.78 -7.78 52.78
C GLU A 155 8.75 -9.00 53.69
N LYS A 156 9.66 -9.96 53.50
CA LYS A 156 9.79 -11.13 54.38
C LYS A 156 10.18 -10.76 55.81
N LEU A 157 11.05 -9.77 56.00
CA LEU A 157 11.42 -9.28 57.33
C LEU A 157 10.25 -8.59 58.01
N ALA A 158 9.50 -7.76 57.29
CA ALA A 158 8.30 -7.08 57.81
C ALA A 158 7.18 -8.06 58.16
N ALA A 159 6.98 -9.11 57.36
CA ALA A 159 5.96 -10.14 57.59
C ALA A 159 6.22 -10.99 58.84
N ASN A 160 7.49 -11.16 59.23
CA ASN A 160 7.92 -11.98 60.37
C ASN A 160 8.33 -11.13 61.60
N ALA A 161 8.08 -9.82 61.58
CA ALA A 161 8.50 -8.91 62.64
C ALA A 161 7.55 -8.91 63.85
N GLU A 162 8.13 -8.73 65.03
CA GLU A 162 7.40 -8.42 66.27
C GLU A 162 6.66 -7.07 66.15
N ALA A 163 5.55 -6.94 66.89
CA ALA A 163 4.61 -5.81 66.76
C ALA A 163 5.25 -4.43 67.01
N ASP A 164 6.33 -4.36 67.80
CA ASP A 164 7.07 -3.14 68.12
C ASP A 164 7.95 -2.62 66.96
N LYS A 165 8.37 -3.50 66.05
CA LYS A 165 9.25 -3.18 64.91
C LYS A 165 8.55 -3.29 63.56
N GLN A 166 7.36 -3.87 63.52
CA GLN A 166 6.61 -4.13 62.30
C GLN A 166 6.36 -2.86 61.46
N ALA A 167 5.93 -1.77 62.09
CA ALA A 167 5.63 -0.52 61.37
C ALA A 167 6.85 0.06 60.61
N GLY A 168 8.03 0.04 61.22
CA GLY A 168 9.26 0.54 60.59
C GLY A 168 9.73 -0.35 59.44
N LEU A 169 9.65 -1.68 59.60
CA LEU A 169 10.03 -2.65 58.58
C LEU A 169 9.05 -2.65 57.40
N THR A 170 7.75 -2.45 57.64
CA THR A 170 6.76 -2.29 56.57
C THR A 170 7.02 -1.03 55.75
N ALA A 171 7.32 0.10 56.38
CA ALA A 171 7.67 1.33 55.65
C ALA A 171 8.93 1.15 54.79
N GLN A 172 9.94 0.44 55.32
CA GLN A 172 11.14 0.10 54.57
C GLN A 172 10.86 -0.84 53.38
N ALA A 173 10.02 -1.87 53.58
CA ALA A 173 9.61 -2.78 52.52
C ALA A 173 8.88 -2.03 51.39
N VAL A 174 7.91 -1.19 51.74
CA VAL A 174 7.18 -0.37 50.75
C VAL A 174 8.14 0.52 49.96
N SER A 175 9.06 1.23 50.63
CA SER A 175 10.04 2.09 49.94
C SER A 175 10.96 1.30 48.99
N LEU A 176 11.37 0.09 49.35
CA LEU A 176 12.21 -0.76 48.50
C LEU A 176 11.42 -1.36 47.34
N SER A 177 10.15 -1.74 47.56
CA SER A 177 9.25 -2.21 46.49
C SER A 177 8.98 -1.09 45.48
N GLU A 178 8.72 0.14 45.92
CA GLU A 178 8.59 1.30 45.03
C GLU A 178 9.89 1.57 44.24
N ALA A 179 11.05 1.45 44.88
CA ALA A 179 12.34 1.62 44.20
C ALA A 179 12.59 0.52 43.16
N ALA A 180 12.17 -0.72 43.45
CA ALA A 180 12.24 -1.84 42.51
C ALA A 180 11.28 -1.67 41.33
N GLU A 181 10.07 -1.16 41.56
CA GLU A 181 9.10 -0.86 40.49
C GLU A 181 9.57 0.28 39.57
N ARG A 182 10.26 1.28 40.11
CA ARG A 182 10.84 2.38 39.32
C ARG A 182 12.06 1.95 38.50
N ALA A 183 12.66 0.79 38.79
CA ALA A 183 13.80 0.29 38.03
C ALA A 183 13.35 -0.30 36.69
N VAL A 184 13.24 0.58 35.68
CA VAL A 184 12.85 0.19 34.31
C VAL A 184 14.08 -0.33 33.56
N VAL A 185 13.98 -1.54 33.02
CA VAL A 185 14.98 -2.11 32.11
C VAL A 185 14.60 -1.71 30.68
N PRO A 186 15.45 -0.99 29.94
CA PRO A 186 15.18 -0.67 28.55
C PRO A 186 14.98 -1.96 27.73
N VAL A 187 13.97 -1.96 26.87
CA VAL A 187 13.74 -3.10 25.97
C VAL A 187 14.86 -3.18 24.93
N GLU A 188 15.00 -4.35 24.32
CA GLU A 188 15.86 -4.47 23.15
C GLU A 188 15.26 -3.64 22.00
N PRO A 189 16.02 -2.73 21.38
CA PRO A 189 15.53 -1.96 20.24
C PRO A 189 15.09 -2.88 19.09
N GLN A 190 13.92 -2.61 18.54
CA GLN A 190 13.38 -3.31 17.37
C GLN A 190 12.61 -2.32 16.49
N LEU A 191 13.03 -2.19 15.24
CA LEU A 191 12.45 -1.28 14.25
C LEU A 191 11.48 -2.00 13.31
N VAL A 192 11.74 -3.28 13.01
CA VAL A 192 10.96 -4.08 12.07
C VAL A 192 10.37 -5.31 12.75
N ALA A 193 9.07 -5.52 12.58
CA ALA A 193 8.35 -6.71 12.98
C ALA A 193 7.95 -7.52 11.74
N ASP A 194 7.95 -8.84 11.90
CA ASP A 194 7.50 -9.81 10.91
C ASP A 194 6.65 -10.88 11.62
N ASP A 195 5.70 -11.48 10.90
CA ASP A 195 4.75 -12.51 11.37
C ASP A 195 4.24 -12.30 12.82
N ILE A 196 3.53 -11.19 13.05
CA ILE A 196 3.10 -10.77 14.39
C ILE A 196 1.58 -10.64 14.49
N THR A 197 0.98 -11.27 15.51
CA THR A 197 -0.46 -11.11 15.79
C THR A 197 -0.79 -9.70 16.24
N ALA A 198 -2.02 -9.23 16.03
CA ALA A 198 -2.45 -7.88 16.44
C ALA A 198 -2.25 -7.62 17.95
N GLU A 199 -2.45 -8.65 18.78
CA GLU A 199 -2.27 -8.59 20.22
C GLU A 199 -0.80 -8.44 20.63
N SER A 200 0.09 -9.13 19.93
CA SER A 200 1.54 -9.07 20.15
C SER A 200 2.10 -7.77 19.60
N LEU A 201 1.60 -7.31 18.44
CA LEU A 201 1.94 -6.03 17.85
C LEU A 201 1.64 -4.86 18.79
N THR A 202 0.50 -4.90 19.48
CA THR A 202 0.18 -3.88 20.50
C THR A 202 1.23 -3.85 21.63
N THR A 203 1.66 -5.03 22.09
CA THR A 203 2.67 -5.12 23.16
C THR A 203 4.03 -4.64 22.67
N LEU A 204 4.44 -5.06 21.48
CA LEU A 204 5.68 -4.63 20.86
C LEU A 204 5.70 -3.12 20.62
N LEU A 205 4.58 -2.56 20.14
CA LEU A 205 4.43 -1.13 19.93
C LEU A 205 4.58 -0.35 21.24
N ALA A 206 3.99 -0.82 22.34
CA ALA A 206 4.18 -0.20 23.66
C ALA A 206 5.63 -0.31 24.16
N GLN A 207 6.29 -1.44 23.91
CA GLN A 207 7.69 -1.65 24.28
C GLN A 207 8.63 -0.74 23.49
N GLN A 208 8.38 -0.56 22.21
CA GLN A 208 9.17 0.27 21.30
C GLN A 208 8.70 1.73 21.31
N ASP A 209 8.24 2.28 22.44
CA ASP A 209 7.87 3.70 22.56
C ASP A 209 6.89 4.20 21.48
N GLY A 210 5.90 3.36 21.16
CA GLY A 210 4.84 3.69 20.20
C GLY A 210 5.23 3.57 18.73
N ARG A 211 6.40 3.05 18.36
CA ARG A 211 6.87 2.97 16.96
C ARG A 211 7.21 1.55 16.54
N ILE A 212 6.70 1.13 15.38
CA ILE A 212 7.13 -0.14 14.76
C ILE A 212 6.85 -0.11 13.27
N SER A 213 7.55 -0.94 12.51
CA SER A 213 7.22 -1.17 11.11
C SER A 213 6.94 -2.63 10.80
N ILE A 214 6.12 -2.87 9.78
CA ILE A 214 5.87 -4.19 9.20
C ILE A 214 6.27 -4.10 7.73
N LEU A 215 7.44 -4.64 7.41
CA LEU A 215 8.01 -4.62 6.07
C LEU A 215 8.06 -6.06 5.56
N SER A 216 7.08 -6.45 4.74
CA SER A 216 6.94 -7.84 4.31
C SER A 216 6.79 -7.97 2.79
N PRO A 217 7.56 -8.87 2.14
CA PRO A 217 7.35 -9.20 0.73
C PRO A 217 6.10 -10.06 0.50
N GLU A 218 5.22 -10.23 1.50
CA GLU A 218 3.98 -10.99 1.43
C GLU A 218 2.78 -10.25 2.04
N GLY A 219 1.58 -10.80 1.83
CA GLY A 219 0.30 -10.24 2.27
C GLY A 219 -0.27 -10.83 3.57
N GLU A 220 0.49 -11.65 4.29
CA GLU A 220 -0.02 -12.40 5.45
C GLU A 220 -0.62 -11.51 6.54
N ILE A 221 -0.12 -10.28 6.67
CA ILE A 221 -0.65 -9.32 7.62
C ILE A 221 -2.14 -9.02 7.42
N PHE A 222 -2.65 -9.10 6.19
CA PHE A 222 -4.07 -8.94 5.91
C PHE A 222 -4.91 -10.10 6.45
N GLU A 223 -4.37 -11.32 6.42
CA GLU A 223 -5.03 -12.47 7.05
C GLU A 223 -5.00 -12.35 8.59
N ILE A 224 -3.89 -11.86 9.15
CA ILE A 224 -3.79 -11.56 10.59
C ILE A 224 -4.87 -10.53 10.98
N ILE A 225 -4.99 -9.45 10.20
CA ILE A 225 -6.02 -8.42 10.38
C ILE A 225 -7.43 -9.00 10.24
N ALA A 226 -7.65 -9.92 9.31
CA ALA A 226 -8.92 -10.63 9.11
C ALA A 226 -9.26 -11.60 10.24
N GLY A 227 -8.31 -11.88 11.14
CA GLY A 227 -8.51 -12.73 12.30
C GLY A 227 -8.08 -14.18 12.10
N ARG A 228 -7.03 -14.46 11.29
CA ARG A 228 -6.45 -15.81 11.09
C ARG A 228 -6.30 -16.61 12.39
N TYR A 229 -5.94 -15.95 13.50
CA TYR A 229 -5.74 -16.59 14.81
C TYR A 229 -6.92 -16.44 15.79
N SER A 230 -7.74 -15.40 15.66
CA SER A 230 -8.82 -15.07 16.62
C SER A 230 -10.22 -15.43 16.14
N GLY A 231 -10.38 -15.69 14.84
CA GLY A 231 -11.67 -15.87 14.16
C GLY A 231 -12.47 -14.57 13.96
N VAL A 232 -11.97 -13.42 14.46
CA VAL A 232 -12.65 -12.12 14.37
C VAL A 232 -11.67 -11.05 13.90
N PRO A 233 -12.03 -10.21 12.90
CA PRO A 233 -11.15 -9.15 12.42
C PRO A 233 -10.72 -8.17 13.52
N ASN A 234 -9.41 -7.96 13.66
CA ASN A 234 -8.81 -7.05 14.64
C ASN A 234 -8.02 -5.93 13.94
N MET A 235 -8.75 -4.89 13.52
CA MET A 235 -8.19 -3.75 12.78
C MET A 235 -7.81 -2.57 13.68
N GLY A 236 -8.23 -2.56 14.94
CA GLY A 236 -8.22 -1.37 15.79
C GLY A 236 -6.82 -0.77 15.97
N ILE A 237 -5.82 -1.60 16.23
CA ILE A 237 -4.44 -1.16 16.43
C ILE A 237 -3.83 -0.61 15.13
N PHE A 238 -4.14 -1.19 13.97
CA PHE A 238 -3.65 -0.70 12.68
C PHE A 238 -4.28 0.63 12.27
N LEU A 239 -5.57 0.83 12.58
CA LEU A 239 -6.24 2.11 12.33
C LEU A 239 -5.65 3.23 13.19
N LYS A 240 -5.42 2.96 14.48
CA LYS A 240 -4.79 3.87 15.43
C LYS A 240 -3.32 4.14 15.10
N GLY A 241 -2.57 3.09 14.82
CA GLY A 241 -1.16 3.18 14.42
C GLY A 241 -0.93 3.96 13.14
N HIS A 242 -1.90 3.98 12.21
CA HIS A 242 -1.85 4.88 11.06
C HIS A 242 -2.18 6.32 11.45
N ALA A 243 -3.21 6.53 12.27
CA ALA A 243 -3.70 7.87 12.60
C ALA A 243 -2.84 8.62 13.62
N GLY A 244 -2.09 7.91 14.47
CA GLY A 244 -1.47 8.49 15.66
C GLY A 244 -2.41 8.56 16.87
N ASP A 245 -3.61 7.98 16.79
CA ASP A 245 -4.62 8.08 17.85
C ASP A 245 -4.23 7.22 19.05
N MET A 246 -4.30 7.80 20.26
CA MET A 246 -4.00 7.09 21.51
C MET A 246 -4.63 5.70 21.59
N ALA A 247 -3.80 4.70 21.86
CA ALA A 247 -4.20 3.33 22.10
C ALA A 247 -4.12 3.01 23.61
N ARG A 248 -5.28 2.69 24.20
CA ARG A 248 -5.39 2.16 25.55
C ARG A 248 -5.90 0.73 25.48
N VAL A 249 -5.13 -0.21 26.02
CA VAL A 249 -5.47 -1.62 26.01
C VAL A 249 -5.47 -2.15 27.44
N ASN A 250 -6.68 -2.43 27.94
CA ASN A 250 -6.91 -3.05 29.24
C ASN A 250 -7.17 -4.55 29.02
N ARG A 251 -6.36 -5.42 29.62
CA ARG A 251 -6.61 -6.88 29.60
C ARG A 251 -6.76 -7.39 31.03
N GLN A 252 -7.67 -8.35 31.25
CA GLN A 252 -8.05 -8.87 32.58
C GLN A 252 -6.89 -9.47 33.41
N ALA A 253 -5.71 -9.68 32.83
CA ALA A 253 -4.56 -10.34 33.46
C ALA A 253 -3.21 -9.66 33.19
N ARG A 254 -3.19 -8.42 32.67
CA ARG A 254 -1.97 -7.66 32.39
C ARG A 254 -2.17 -6.19 32.71
N ASP A 255 -1.08 -5.52 33.06
CA ASP A 255 -1.11 -4.07 33.26
C ASP A 255 -1.63 -3.36 32.02
N PRO A 256 -2.48 -2.32 32.18
CA PRO A 256 -2.94 -1.51 31.08
C PRO A 256 -1.78 -0.96 30.25
N GLN A 257 -1.84 -1.19 28.94
CA GLN A 257 -0.88 -0.60 28.01
C GLN A 257 -1.44 0.73 27.50
N TYR A 258 -0.65 1.79 27.64
CA TYR A 258 -0.94 3.13 27.15
C TYR A 258 0.10 3.48 26.09
N ILE A 259 -0.37 3.76 24.88
CA ILE A 259 0.46 4.21 23.77
C ILE A 259 -0.12 5.53 23.32
N GLU A 260 0.58 6.62 23.64
CA GLU A 260 0.08 7.99 23.43
C GLU A 260 -0.06 8.30 21.94
N ASN A 261 1.01 8.06 21.17
CA ASN A 261 1.08 8.36 19.75
C ASN A 261 1.57 7.11 18.97
N PRO A 262 0.72 6.08 18.78
CA PRO A 262 1.11 4.89 18.04
C PRO A 262 1.39 5.23 16.57
N ALA A 263 2.57 4.87 16.09
CA ALA A 263 3.03 5.06 14.72
C ALA A 263 3.46 3.71 14.13
N ILE A 264 2.62 3.17 13.24
CA ILE A 264 2.92 1.96 12.49
C ILE A 264 3.22 2.36 11.05
N THR A 265 4.33 1.87 10.51
CA THR A 265 4.64 1.96 9.07
C THR A 265 4.47 0.59 8.45
N MET A 266 3.83 0.49 7.28
CA MET A 266 3.69 -0.76 6.54
C MET A 266 4.26 -0.62 5.13
N GLY A 267 5.13 -1.56 4.76
CA GLY A 267 5.69 -1.69 3.42
C GLY A 267 5.45 -3.10 2.92
N LEU A 268 4.39 -3.29 2.13
CA LEU A 268 3.92 -4.62 1.75
C LEU A 268 4.06 -4.84 0.25
N ALA A 269 4.48 -6.05 -0.15
CA ALA A 269 4.34 -6.51 -1.52
C ALA A 269 3.43 -7.74 -1.58
N ILE A 270 2.20 -7.53 -2.00
CA ILE A 270 1.14 -8.53 -1.99
C ILE A 270 0.93 -9.10 -3.39
N GLN A 271 0.34 -10.29 -3.46
CA GLN A 271 -0.11 -10.82 -4.74
C GLN A 271 -1.41 -10.11 -5.17
N PRO A 272 -1.69 -9.95 -6.47
CA PRO A 272 -2.92 -9.32 -6.94
C PRO A 272 -4.19 -9.94 -6.33
N ASP A 273 -4.28 -11.27 -6.25
CA ASP A 273 -5.44 -11.99 -5.68
C ASP A 273 -5.68 -11.69 -4.19
N VAL A 274 -4.65 -11.22 -3.48
CA VAL A 274 -4.79 -10.79 -2.08
C VAL A 274 -5.63 -9.51 -2.01
N LEU A 275 -5.60 -8.63 -3.03
CA LEU A 275 -6.46 -7.44 -3.09
C LEU A 275 -7.95 -7.82 -3.07
N ASP A 276 -8.33 -8.85 -3.83
CA ASP A 276 -9.73 -9.31 -3.88
C ASP A 276 -10.15 -9.89 -2.53
N SER A 277 -9.28 -10.72 -1.96
CA SER A 277 -9.49 -11.32 -0.63
C SER A 277 -9.65 -10.25 0.46
N ILE A 278 -8.85 -9.18 0.37
CA ILE A 278 -8.92 -8.02 1.26
C ILE A 278 -10.25 -7.27 1.11
N GLY A 279 -10.73 -7.08 -0.12
CA GLY A 279 -12.02 -6.44 -0.40
C GLY A 279 -13.21 -7.18 0.23
N GLN A 280 -13.09 -8.50 0.38
CA GLN A 280 -14.10 -9.36 1.01
C GLN A 280 -14.01 -9.43 2.54
N ILE A 281 -13.01 -8.82 3.17
CA ILE A 281 -12.90 -8.81 4.64
C ILE A 281 -14.07 -8.01 5.22
N LYS A 282 -14.92 -8.69 6.01
CA LYS A 282 -16.09 -8.09 6.66
C LYS A 282 -15.70 -6.83 7.46
N GLY A 283 -16.18 -5.68 7.00
CA GLY A 283 -15.97 -4.39 7.64
C GLY A 283 -14.67 -3.66 7.30
N ALA A 284 -13.80 -4.19 6.43
CA ALA A 284 -12.54 -3.51 6.07
C ALA A 284 -12.75 -2.17 5.33
N ASP A 285 -13.70 -2.13 4.39
CA ASP A 285 -14.09 -0.90 3.69
C ASP A 285 -14.83 0.06 4.63
N GLY A 286 -15.84 -0.45 5.35
CA GLY A 286 -16.65 0.35 6.27
C GLY A 286 -15.90 0.92 7.49
N ARG A 287 -14.79 0.30 7.91
CA ARG A 287 -13.91 0.80 9.00
C ARG A 287 -12.71 1.60 8.49
N GLY A 288 -12.57 1.74 7.17
CA GLY A 288 -11.59 2.61 6.54
C GLY A 288 -10.14 2.14 6.58
N LEU A 289 -9.89 0.84 6.75
CA LEU A 289 -8.52 0.30 6.71
C LEU A 289 -7.93 0.42 5.30
N LEU A 290 -8.68 0.01 4.28
CA LEU A 290 -8.23 0.00 2.89
C LEU A 290 -7.95 1.42 2.39
N ALA A 291 -8.74 2.37 2.87
CA ALA A 291 -8.57 3.79 2.58
C ALA A 291 -7.23 4.39 3.06
N ARG A 292 -6.46 3.69 3.90
CA ARG A 292 -5.17 4.16 4.45
C ARG A 292 -3.95 3.67 3.68
N PHE A 293 -4.11 2.68 2.81
CA PHE A 293 -3.00 2.16 2.01
C PHE A 293 -2.77 3.01 0.75
N LEU A 294 -1.52 3.32 0.48
CA LEU A 294 -1.04 3.81 -0.80
C LEU A 294 -0.81 2.61 -1.71
N TYR A 295 -1.68 2.43 -2.69
CA TYR A 295 -1.67 1.28 -3.59
C TYR A 295 -0.78 1.52 -4.80
N SER A 296 0.01 0.52 -5.15
CA SER A 296 0.75 0.45 -6.41
C SER A 296 0.46 -0.91 -7.05
N LYS A 297 0.21 -0.92 -8.35
CA LYS A 297 -0.06 -2.13 -9.14
C LYS A 297 0.69 -2.00 -10.47
N PRO A 298 2.02 -2.14 -10.44
CA PRO A 298 2.84 -1.98 -11.63
C PRO A 298 2.72 -3.20 -12.55
N GLU A 299 3.10 -3.02 -13.81
CA GLU A 299 3.23 -4.14 -14.75
C GLU A 299 4.42 -5.04 -14.36
N SER A 300 4.24 -6.34 -14.47
CA SER A 300 5.28 -7.32 -14.15
C SER A 300 6.31 -7.41 -15.28
N LEU A 301 7.60 -7.33 -14.95
CA LEU A 301 8.69 -7.51 -15.93
C LEU A 301 9.00 -8.99 -16.23
N VAL A 302 8.34 -9.95 -15.56
CA VAL A 302 8.49 -11.39 -15.85
C VAL A 302 8.24 -11.64 -17.34
N GLY A 303 9.20 -12.26 -18.03
CA GLY A 303 9.15 -12.51 -19.48
C GLY A 303 9.81 -11.43 -20.34
N TYR A 304 10.07 -10.25 -19.79
CA TYR A 304 10.61 -9.08 -20.50
C TYR A 304 11.91 -8.51 -19.89
N ARG A 305 12.51 -9.23 -18.94
CA ARG A 305 13.69 -8.77 -18.21
C ARG A 305 14.92 -8.69 -19.10
N ASN A 306 15.75 -7.66 -18.89
CA ASN A 306 17.13 -7.66 -19.31
C ASN A 306 17.90 -8.72 -18.50
N LEU A 307 18.55 -9.68 -19.16
CA LEU A 307 19.31 -10.74 -18.49
C LEU A 307 20.73 -10.29 -18.08
N THR A 308 21.16 -9.13 -18.54
CA THR A 308 22.44 -8.50 -18.21
C THR A 308 22.18 -7.05 -17.78
N PRO A 309 21.49 -6.84 -16.64
CA PRO A 309 21.23 -5.51 -16.14
C PRO A 309 22.51 -4.81 -15.68
N GLU A 310 22.47 -3.49 -15.63
CA GLU A 310 23.48 -2.74 -14.89
C GLU A 310 23.36 -3.07 -13.39
N LEU A 311 24.49 -3.26 -12.72
CA LEU A 311 24.51 -3.54 -11.29
C LEU A 311 24.42 -2.23 -10.50
N LEU A 312 23.83 -2.28 -9.31
CA LEU A 312 23.78 -1.18 -8.38
C LEU A 312 25.20 -0.75 -8.02
N SER A 313 25.50 0.53 -8.27
CA SER A 313 26.79 1.11 -7.92
C SER A 313 27.05 1.01 -6.41
N PRO A 314 28.25 0.58 -5.98
CA PRO A 314 28.63 0.58 -4.56
C PRO A 314 28.50 1.96 -3.91
N ASP A 315 28.82 3.04 -4.62
CA ASP A 315 28.72 4.41 -4.09
C ASP A 315 27.26 4.81 -3.81
N THR A 316 26.34 4.42 -4.68
CA THR A 316 24.89 4.61 -4.48
C THR A 316 24.42 3.84 -3.26
N ALA A 317 24.81 2.56 -3.14
CA ALA A 317 24.45 1.71 -2.01
C ALA A 317 25.01 2.24 -0.67
N ASP A 318 26.27 2.70 -0.66
CA ASP A 318 26.93 3.26 0.52
C ASP A 318 26.31 4.60 0.94
N THR A 319 25.97 5.45 -0.03
CA THR A 319 25.29 6.72 0.24
C THR A 319 23.89 6.51 0.80
N TYR A 320 23.14 5.57 0.23
CA TYR A 320 21.85 5.15 0.75
C TYR A 320 21.96 4.62 2.18
N ALA A 321 22.89 3.70 2.43
CA ALA A 321 23.09 3.09 3.74
C ALA A 321 23.45 4.12 4.81
N ARG A 322 24.35 5.06 4.49
CA ARG A 322 24.79 6.12 5.40
C ARG A 322 23.64 7.07 5.75
N LYS A 323 22.86 7.53 4.77
CA LYS A 323 21.78 8.49 4.98
C LYS A 323 20.58 7.86 5.71
N LEU A 324 20.13 6.69 5.29
CA LEU A 324 19.02 5.98 5.95
C LEU A 324 19.41 5.50 7.35
N GLY A 325 20.60 4.91 7.50
CA GLY A 325 21.11 4.48 8.81
C GLY A 325 21.31 5.66 9.76
N GLY A 326 21.87 6.77 9.27
CA GLY A 326 22.03 8.00 10.05
C GLY A 326 20.69 8.58 10.53
N LEU A 327 19.69 8.64 9.67
CA LEU A 327 18.32 9.04 10.03
C LEU A 327 17.73 8.12 11.12
N ALA A 328 17.79 6.80 10.92
CA ALA A 328 17.24 5.83 11.87
C ALA A 328 17.91 5.92 13.25
N LEU A 329 19.25 6.01 13.29
CA LEU A 329 20.01 6.14 14.54
C LEU A 329 19.73 7.47 15.25
N THR A 330 19.68 8.57 14.49
CA THR A 330 19.43 9.91 15.05
C THR A 330 18.05 9.99 15.67
N LEU A 331 17.01 9.57 14.95
CA LEU A 331 15.62 9.66 15.40
C LEU A 331 15.25 8.62 16.46
N ALA A 332 15.99 7.51 16.54
CA ALA A 332 15.84 6.54 17.63
C ALA A 332 16.22 7.13 19.00
N ALA A 333 17.19 8.05 19.05
CA ALA A 333 17.64 8.69 20.28
C ALA A 333 16.69 9.76 20.82
N TRP A 334 15.73 10.20 20.00
CA TRP A 334 14.78 11.23 20.38
C TRP A 334 13.69 10.66 21.28
N THR A 335 13.11 11.49 22.13
CA THR A 335 11.95 11.15 22.97
C THR A 335 10.73 12.01 22.63
N GLU A 336 10.95 13.20 22.09
CA GLU A 336 9.89 14.14 21.71
C GLU A 336 9.58 14.06 20.22
N THR A 337 8.38 14.50 19.85
CA THR A 337 7.92 14.60 18.47
C THR A 337 8.22 15.99 17.92
N ALA A 338 9.01 16.09 16.85
CA ALA A 338 9.16 17.35 16.10
C ALA A 338 7.94 17.61 15.21
N GLU A 339 7.51 18.86 15.20
CA GLU A 339 6.46 19.34 14.31
C GLU A 339 7.08 20.07 13.11
N LEU A 340 6.95 19.48 11.92
CA LEU A 340 7.32 20.12 10.66
C LEU A 340 6.20 21.06 10.21
N THR A 341 6.55 22.29 9.85
CA THR A 341 5.61 23.28 9.31
C THR A 341 5.80 23.47 7.81
N LEU A 342 4.80 24.03 7.13
CA LEU A 342 4.88 24.37 5.72
C LEU A 342 5.36 25.82 5.55
N THR A 343 6.21 26.06 4.54
CA THR A 343 6.40 27.42 4.02
C THR A 343 5.09 27.96 3.42
N PRO A 344 4.88 29.29 3.35
CA PRO A 344 3.69 29.86 2.70
C PRO A 344 3.48 29.37 1.26
N GLU A 345 4.56 29.19 0.51
CA GLU A 345 4.54 28.68 -0.85
C GLU A 345 4.15 27.19 -0.90
N ALA A 346 4.62 26.37 0.07
CA ALA A 346 4.20 24.97 0.18
C ALA A 346 2.72 24.84 0.56
N ASP A 347 2.22 25.68 1.47
CA ASP A 347 0.79 25.74 1.81
C ASP A 347 -0.04 26.11 0.56
N ALA A 348 0.43 27.04 -0.27
CA ALA A 348 -0.25 27.40 -1.51
C ALA A 348 -0.30 26.24 -2.53
N VAL A 349 0.79 25.47 -2.67
CA VAL A 349 0.83 24.26 -3.52
C VAL A 349 -0.17 23.23 -3.02
N LEU A 350 -0.17 22.92 -1.73
CA LEU A 350 -1.10 21.95 -1.15
C LEU A 350 -2.54 22.44 -1.30
N LEU A 351 -2.84 23.70 -0.98
CA LEU A 351 -4.19 24.26 -1.11
C LEU A 351 -4.72 24.17 -2.55
N ALA A 352 -3.87 24.43 -3.55
CA ALA A 352 -4.25 24.27 -4.96
C ALA A 352 -4.60 22.81 -5.28
N TYR A 353 -3.79 21.87 -4.79
CA TYR A 353 -4.04 20.43 -4.93
C TYR A 353 -5.34 19.99 -4.25
N GLN A 354 -5.61 20.45 -3.02
CA GLN A 354 -6.83 20.15 -2.28
C GLN A 354 -8.08 20.65 -2.99
N ARG A 355 -8.05 21.85 -3.59
CA ARG A 355 -9.17 22.38 -4.38
C ARG A 355 -9.52 21.48 -5.56
N VAL A 356 -8.50 20.91 -6.21
CA VAL A 356 -8.69 19.93 -7.29
C VAL A 356 -9.27 18.64 -6.72
N THR A 357 -8.72 18.10 -5.61
CA THR A 357 -9.26 16.90 -4.94
C THR A 357 -10.75 17.08 -4.61
N GLU A 358 -11.12 18.14 -3.90
CA GLU A 358 -12.48 18.40 -3.43
C GLU A 358 -13.48 18.51 -4.57
N SER A 359 -13.09 19.15 -5.68
CA SER A 359 -13.93 19.23 -6.88
C SER A 359 -14.22 17.85 -7.50
N ARG A 360 -13.27 16.91 -7.40
CA ARG A 360 -13.36 15.56 -7.96
C ARG A 360 -14.08 14.55 -7.05
N LEU A 361 -14.28 14.87 -5.77
CA LEU A 361 -14.98 14.03 -4.78
C LEU A 361 -16.52 14.15 -4.84
N ARG A 362 -17.05 15.10 -5.60
CA ARG A 362 -18.51 15.28 -5.78
C ARG A 362 -19.17 13.98 -6.27
N LYS A 363 -20.48 13.85 -6.06
CA LYS A 363 -21.26 12.62 -6.35
C LYS A 363 -21.01 12.03 -7.75
N ASP A 364 -20.86 12.88 -8.76
CA ASP A 364 -20.61 12.49 -10.16
C ASP A 364 -19.16 12.75 -10.61
N GLY A 365 -18.27 13.03 -9.64
CA GLY A 365 -16.87 13.30 -9.87
C GLY A 365 -16.03 12.04 -10.08
N PRO A 366 -14.86 12.15 -10.71
CA PRO A 366 -14.02 11.00 -11.07
C PRO A 366 -13.44 10.24 -9.86
N LEU A 367 -13.48 10.81 -8.65
CA LEU A 367 -13.04 10.16 -7.41
C LEU A 367 -14.20 9.62 -6.56
N ALA A 368 -15.46 9.81 -6.97
CA ALA A 368 -16.63 9.31 -6.26
C ALA A 368 -16.57 7.79 -5.96
N PRO A 369 -16.11 6.91 -6.87
CA PRO A 369 -16.03 5.47 -6.60
C PRO A 369 -15.08 5.08 -5.46
N ILE A 370 -14.13 5.97 -5.13
CA ILE A 370 -13.10 5.77 -4.10
C ILE A 370 -13.10 6.88 -3.06
N VAL A 371 -14.24 7.55 -2.84
CA VAL A 371 -14.38 8.71 -1.94
C VAL A 371 -13.72 8.47 -0.57
N ASN A 372 -13.90 7.28 0.02
CA ASN A 372 -13.33 6.91 1.31
C ASN A 372 -11.78 6.98 1.34
N TRP A 373 -11.13 6.59 0.25
CA TRP A 373 -9.68 6.67 0.07
C TRP A 373 -9.26 8.10 -0.32
N ALA A 374 -9.94 8.68 -1.30
CA ALA A 374 -9.60 9.98 -1.86
C ALA A 374 -9.76 11.12 -0.84
N SER A 375 -10.67 11.03 0.13
CA SER A 375 -10.76 11.98 1.25
C SER A 375 -9.59 11.92 2.23
N LYS A 376 -8.73 10.89 2.18
CA LYS A 376 -7.49 10.78 3.00
C LYS A 376 -6.22 11.11 2.22
N ARG A 377 -6.36 11.34 0.92
CA ARG A 377 -5.26 11.60 -0.02
C ARG A 377 -4.41 12.79 0.40
N ASP A 378 -5.05 13.89 0.79
CA ASP A 378 -4.32 15.13 1.13
C ASP A 378 -3.48 14.94 2.40
N GLY A 379 -4.00 14.21 3.39
CA GLY A 379 -3.23 13.79 4.57
C GLY A 379 -2.05 12.91 4.17
N ALA A 380 -2.25 11.91 3.31
CA ALA A 380 -1.15 11.08 2.82
C ALA A 380 -0.08 11.86 2.05
N VAL A 381 -0.45 12.87 1.26
CA VAL A 381 0.50 13.77 0.58
C VAL A 381 1.30 14.58 1.59
N ALA A 382 0.69 15.10 2.65
CA ALA A 382 1.42 15.79 3.72
C ALA A 382 2.46 14.87 4.39
N ARG A 383 2.10 13.61 4.65
CA ARG A 383 3.02 12.60 5.19
C ARG A 383 4.19 12.34 4.25
N ILE A 384 3.90 12.12 2.96
CA ILE A 384 4.94 11.94 1.94
C ILE A 384 5.86 13.17 1.91
N ALA A 385 5.32 14.39 1.92
CA ALA A 385 6.11 15.61 1.93
C ALA A 385 7.06 15.67 3.13
N GLY A 386 6.62 15.28 4.32
CA GLY A 386 7.47 15.17 5.51
C GLY A 386 8.61 14.15 5.32
N LEU A 387 8.33 12.99 4.73
CA LEU A 387 9.35 11.97 4.46
C LEU A 387 10.37 12.43 3.40
N LEU A 388 9.91 13.03 2.31
CA LEU A 388 10.78 13.58 1.27
C LEU A 388 11.66 14.71 1.82
N HIS A 389 11.09 15.57 2.68
CA HIS A 389 11.81 16.65 3.36
C HIS A 389 12.96 16.12 4.22
N LEU A 390 12.69 15.11 5.05
CA LEU A 390 13.73 14.49 5.88
C LEU A 390 14.80 13.78 5.04
N ALA A 391 14.40 13.13 3.95
CA ALA A 391 15.36 12.52 3.06
C ALA A 391 16.22 13.57 2.33
N ALA A 392 15.67 14.74 2.00
CA ALA A 392 16.42 15.85 1.40
C ALA A 392 17.35 16.55 2.43
N HIS A 393 16.93 16.64 3.69
CA HIS A 393 17.62 17.32 4.79
C HIS A 393 17.88 16.36 5.97
N PRO A 394 18.72 15.32 5.82
CA PRO A 394 18.85 14.26 6.81
C PRO A 394 19.56 14.66 8.11
N GLU A 395 20.19 15.84 8.15
CA GLU A 395 20.97 16.33 9.31
C GLU A 395 20.23 17.37 10.15
N ASP A 396 19.30 18.13 9.56
CA ASP A 396 18.64 19.27 10.20
C ASP A 396 17.17 19.48 9.78
N GLY A 397 16.60 18.59 8.96
CA GLY A 397 15.28 18.76 8.36
C GLY A 397 14.14 18.95 9.37
N TRP A 398 14.27 18.41 10.58
CA TRP A 398 13.32 18.60 11.69
C TRP A 398 13.26 20.03 12.26
N HIS A 399 14.20 20.91 11.89
CA HIS A 399 14.19 22.33 12.25
C HIS A 399 13.79 23.26 11.10
N LEU A 400 13.60 22.70 9.90
CA LEU A 400 13.34 23.47 8.69
C LEU A 400 11.89 23.27 8.22
N PRO A 401 11.21 24.33 7.75
CA PRO A 401 9.89 24.18 7.15
C PRO A 401 9.98 23.47 5.80
N ILE A 402 8.92 22.75 5.43
CA ILE A 402 8.79 22.06 4.15
C ILE A 402 8.63 23.11 3.04
N ALA A 403 9.53 23.06 2.06
CA ALA A 403 9.54 23.95 0.90
C ALA A 403 8.51 23.53 -0.19
N ALA A 404 8.11 24.49 -1.02
CA ALA A 404 7.17 24.26 -2.12
C ALA A 404 7.61 23.16 -3.10
N ALA A 405 8.91 23.04 -3.38
CA ALA A 405 9.43 22.00 -4.27
C ALA A 405 9.18 20.59 -3.72
N THR A 406 9.41 20.38 -2.42
CA THR A 406 9.15 19.10 -1.74
C THR A 406 7.66 18.79 -1.71
N MET A 407 6.81 19.79 -1.44
CA MET A 407 5.36 19.60 -1.50
C MET A 407 4.89 19.26 -2.92
N ALA A 408 5.41 19.92 -3.95
CA ALA A 408 5.10 19.61 -5.34
C ALA A 408 5.50 18.18 -5.72
N ALA A 409 6.69 17.73 -5.30
CA ALA A 409 7.12 16.35 -5.47
C ALA A 409 6.17 15.34 -4.78
N ALA A 410 5.72 15.65 -3.56
CA ALA A 410 4.74 14.84 -2.84
C ALA A 410 3.39 14.78 -3.56
N THR A 411 2.91 15.89 -4.14
CA THR A 411 1.65 15.89 -4.92
C THR A 411 1.72 15.00 -6.16
N ARG A 412 2.88 14.91 -6.83
CA ARG A 412 3.09 14.00 -7.96
C ARG A 412 2.97 12.53 -7.56
N LEU A 413 3.56 12.15 -6.41
CA LEU A 413 3.36 10.82 -5.83
C LEU A 413 1.89 10.59 -5.45
N GLY A 414 1.22 11.61 -4.92
CA GLY A 414 -0.21 11.57 -4.64
C GLY A 414 -1.08 11.33 -5.88
N ASP A 415 -0.79 11.98 -7.01
CA ASP A 415 -1.44 11.73 -8.30
C ASP A 415 -1.21 10.30 -8.79
N TYR A 416 0.04 9.82 -8.72
CA TYR A 416 0.41 8.43 -9.02
C TYR A 416 -0.42 7.44 -8.21
N PHE A 417 -0.40 7.55 -6.87
CA PHE A 417 -1.17 6.65 -5.99
C PHE A 417 -2.68 6.76 -6.21
N THR A 418 -3.18 7.91 -6.64
CA THR A 418 -4.60 8.09 -6.96
C THR A 418 -5.02 7.26 -8.17
N ALA A 419 -4.19 7.23 -9.22
CA ALA A 419 -4.47 6.43 -10.41
C ALA A 419 -4.45 4.93 -10.09
N HIS A 420 -3.48 4.48 -9.30
CA HIS A 420 -3.40 3.08 -8.87
C HIS A 420 -4.52 2.69 -7.91
N ALA A 421 -4.86 3.53 -6.93
CA ALA A 421 -5.99 3.27 -6.03
C ALA A 421 -7.30 3.15 -6.83
N LEU A 422 -7.51 4.02 -7.80
CA LEU A 422 -8.65 3.96 -8.72
C LEU A 422 -8.74 2.62 -9.46
N ASP A 423 -7.62 2.05 -9.90
CA ASP A 423 -7.58 0.72 -10.54
C ASP A 423 -7.82 -0.41 -9.53
N VAL A 424 -7.13 -0.36 -8.38
CA VAL A 424 -7.24 -1.37 -7.32
C VAL A 424 -8.66 -1.46 -6.78
N PHE A 425 -9.30 -0.34 -6.43
CA PHE A 425 -10.67 -0.34 -5.91
C PHE A 425 -11.71 -0.71 -6.97
N ASN A 426 -11.42 -0.45 -8.25
CA ASN A 426 -12.25 -0.95 -9.34
C ASN A 426 -12.14 -2.48 -9.43
N ALA A 427 -10.92 -3.03 -9.39
CA ALA A 427 -10.70 -4.48 -9.39
C ALA A 427 -11.39 -5.16 -8.19
N MET A 428 -11.25 -4.61 -6.98
CA MET A 428 -11.93 -5.12 -5.78
C MET A 428 -13.46 -5.12 -5.86
N LYS A 429 -14.03 -4.22 -6.68
CA LYS A 429 -15.48 -4.09 -6.89
C LYS A 429 -15.95 -4.74 -8.20
N ALA A 430 -15.02 -5.26 -9.02
CA ALA A 430 -15.34 -5.79 -10.33
C ALA A 430 -16.18 -7.06 -10.18
N ASP A 431 -17.19 -7.18 -11.03
CA ASP A 431 -17.93 -8.43 -11.19
C ASP A 431 -16.95 -9.52 -11.68
N PRO A 432 -16.94 -10.73 -11.12
CA PRO A 432 -16.18 -11.87 -11.66
C PRO A 432 -16.33 -12.03 -13.19
N ALA A 433 -17.49 -11.68 -13.75
CA ALA A 433 -17.72 -11.67 -15.20
C ALA A 433 -16.83 -10.66 -15.95
N GLN A 434 -16.56 -9.49 -15.36
CA GLN A 434 -15.75 -8.43 -15.95
C GLN A 434 -14.26 -8.80 -16.01
N GLN A 435 -13.74 -9.42 -14.94
CA GLN A 435 -12.36 -9.93 -14.91
C GLN A 435 -12.17 -11.04 -15.95
N ALA A 436 -13.10 -12.00 -15.99
CA ALA A 436 -13.08 -13.09 -16.97
C ALA A 436 -13.18 -12.57 -18.42
N ALA A 437 -14.00 -11.55 -18.68
CA ALA A 437 -14.09 -10.89 -19.97
C ALA A 437 -12.77 -10.23 -20.39
N HIS A 438 -12.06 -9.59 -19.46
CA HIS A 438 -10.75 -8.98 -19.73
C HIS A 438 -9.71 -10.04 -20.13
N THR A 439 -9.62 -11.15 -19.38
CA THR A 439 -8.73 -12.27 -19.72
C THR A 439 -9.01 -12.82 -21.11
N VAL A 440 -10.29 -13.04 -21.44
CA VAL A 440 -10.69 -13.52 -22.77
C VAL A 440 -10.35 -12.51 -23.86
N LEU A 441 -10.62 -11.22 -23.66
CA LEU A 441 -10.31 -10.17 -24.63
C LEU A 441 -8.80 -10.05 -24.89
N THR A 442 -7.99 -10.06 -23.83
CA THR A 442 -6.52 -10.01 -23.94
C THR A 442 -6.01 -11.19 -24.77
N HIS A 443 -6.46 -12.41 -24.48
CA HIS A 443 -6.06 -13.58 -25.25
C HIS A 443 -6.46 -13.48 -26.73
N LEU A 444 -7.69 -13.06 -27.02
CA LEU A 444 -8.17 -12.91 -28.39
C LEU A 444 -7.35 -11.85 -29.15
N THR A 445 -6.95 -10.77 -28.47
CA THR A 445 -6.13 -9.68 -29.02
C THR A 445 -4.70 -10.13 -29.29
N GLU A 446 -4.05 -10.80 -28.34
CA GLU A 446 -2.68 -11.31 -28.50
C GLU A 446 -2.57 -12.36 -29.61
N THR A 447 -3.58 -13.24 -29.70
CA THR A 447 -3.62 -14.30 -30.72
C THR A 447 -4.16 -13.83 -32.07
N ARG A 448 -4.71 -12.61 -32.13
CA ARG A 448 -5.42 -12.05 -33.31
C ARG A 448 -6.43 -13.03 -33.89
N THR A 449 -7.22 -13.64 -33.02
CA THR A 449 -8.16 -14.70 -33.41
C THR A 449 -9.42 -14.09 -34.04
N ALA A 450 -9.62 -14.23 -35.36
CA ALA A 450 -10.78 -13.65 -36.05
C ALA A 450 -12.12 -14.35 -35.75
N THR A 451 -12.10 -15.68 -35.62
CA THR A 451 -13.28 -16.50 -35.30
C THR A 451 -12.89 -17.65 -34.40
N PHE A 452 -13.77 -18.04 -33.48
CA PHE A 452 -13.51 -19.14 -32.57
C PHE A 452 -14.80 -19.89 -32.20
N THR A 453 -14.66 -21.12 -31.71
CA THR A 453 -15.77 -21.79 -31.00
C THR A 453 -15.56 -21.69 -29.51
N LYS A 454 -16.65 -21.66 -28.74
CA LYS A 454 -16.58 -21.65 -27.26
C LYS A 454 -15.72 -22.79 -26.70
N ARG A 455 -15.73 -23.94 -27.38
CA ARG A 455 -14.93 -25.11 -27.00
C ARG A 455 -13.44 -24.93 -27.25
N ASP A 456 -13.07 -24.27 -28.34
CA ASP A 456 -11.68 -24.02 -28.67
C ASP A 456 -11.10 -22.94 -27.75
N LEU A 457 -11.87 -21.87 -27.49
CA LEU A 457 -11.52 -20.87 -26.48
C LEU A 457 -11.33 -21.51 -25.10
N PHE A 458 -12.26 -22.35 -24.65
CA PHE A 458 -12.13 -23.09 -23.38
C PHE A 458 -10.89 -23.99 -23.29
N ARG A 459 -10.35 -24.47 -24.42
CA ARG A 459 -9.12 -25.26 -24.45
C ARG A 459 -7.87 -24.40 -24.38
N ALA A 460 -7.94 -23.16 -24.86
CA ALA A 460 -6.85 -22.20 -24.83
C ALA A 460 -6.77 -21.44 -23.50
N MET A 461 -7.84 -21.41 -22.71
CA MET A 461 -7.91 -20.67 -21.44
C MET A 461 -7.30 -21.42 -20.24
N PRO A 462 -6.77 -20.69 -19.24
CA PRO A 462 -6.25 -21.28 -18.01
C PRO A 462 -7.34 -22.04 -17.23
N ARG A 463 -7.05 -23.29 -16.84
CA ARG A 463 -7.98 -24.13 -16.07
C ARG A 463 -8.21 -23.68 -14.63
N SER A 464 -7.28 -22.89 -14.11
CA SER A 464 -7.41 -22.25 -12.80
C SER A 464 -8.54 -21.21 -12.77
N GLU A 465 -8.78 -20.54 -13.91
CA GLU A 465 -9.75 -19.44 -14.02
C GLU A 465 -11.07 -19.90 -14.65
N PHE A 466 -11.01 -20.86 -15.58
CA PHE A 466 -12.19 -21.47 -16.21
C PHE A 466 -12.21 -23.00 -15.98
N PRO A 467 -12.67 -23.49 -14.81
CA PRO A 467 -12.77 -24.92 -14.53
C PRO A 467 -13.75 -25.67 -15.45
N ALA A 468 -14.88 -25.04 -15.77
CA ALA A 468 -15.96 -25.58 -16.58
C ALA A 468 -16.26 -24.68 -17.79
N MET A 469 -16.79 -25.28 -18.85
CA MET A 469 -17.11 -24.55 -20.08
C MET A 469 -18.22 -23.50 -19.88
N GLY A 470 -19.06 -23.65 -18.84
CA GLY A 470 -20.08 -22.68 -18.46
C GLY A 470 -19.50 -21.39 -17.87
N ASP A 471 -18.29 -21.43 -17.32
CA ASP A 471 -17.66 -20.27 -16.67
C ASP A 471 -17.25 -19.19 -17.70
N LEU A 472 -17.25 -19.54 -18.99
CA LEU A 472 -17.05 -18.59 -20.09
C LEU A 472 -18.31 -17.80 -20.45
N ASP A 473 -19.51 -18.23 -20.04
CA ASP A 473 -20.75 -17.57 -20.45
C ASP A 473 -20.80 -16.11 -19.98
N PRO A 474 -20.59 -15.78 -18.70
CA PRO A 474 -20.67 -14.38 -18.24
C PRO A 474 -19.65 -13.47 -18.94
N ALA A 475 -18.46 -13.99 -19.25
CA ALA A 475 -17.41 -13.27 -19.96
C ALA A 475 -17.79 -13.01 -21.42
N LEU A 476 -18.31 -14.03 -22.12
CA LEU A 476 -18.72 -13.92 -23.53
C LEU A 476 -19.95 -13.02 -23.68
N ASP A 477 -20.91 -13.12 -22.77
CA ASP A 477 -22.11 -12.27 -22.76
C ASP A 477 -21.72 -10.79 -22.60
N LEU A 478 -20.80 -10.48 -21.67
CA LEU A 478 -20.31 -9.12 -21.47
C LEU A 478 -19.51 -8.59 -22.66
N LEU A 479 -18.66 -9.43 -23.26
CA LEU A 479 -17.91 -9.06 -24.47
C LEU A 479 -18.82 -8.78 -25.66
N GLU A 480 -19.92 -9.53 -25.78
CA GLU A 480 -20.92 -9.34 -26.82
C GLU A 480 -21.74 -8.07 -26.59
N GLU A 481 -22.15 -7.80 -25.35
CA GLU A 481 -22.80 -6.54 -24.96
C GLU A 481 -21.92 -5.32 -25.26
N HIS A 482 -20.61 -5.44 -25.00
CA HIS A 482 -19.63 -4.38 -25.28
C HIS A 482 -19.18 -4.32 -26.75
N GLY A 483 -19.68 -5.21 -27.62
CA GLY A 483 -19.38 -5.21 -29.06
C GLY A 483 -17.99 -5.76 -29.44
N TRP A 484 -17.28 -6.42 -28.54
CA TRP A 484 -15.96 -7.02 -28.81
C TRP A 484 -16.04 -8.37 -29.52
N VAL A 485 -17.10 -9.13 -29.28
CA VAL A 485 -17.39 -10.40 -29.96
C VAL A 485 -18.85 -10.45 -30.38
N ARG A 486 -19.20 -11.36 -31.29
CA ARG A 486 -20.58 -11.55 -31.75
C ARG A 486 -20.82 -13.02 -31.99
N GLN A 487 -21.87 -13.58 -31.40
CA GLN A 487 -22.24 -14.96 -31.62
C GLN A 487 -22.80 -15.14 -33.04
N GLN A 488 -22.23 -16.08 -33.80
CA GLN A 488 -22.75 -16.42 -35.12
C GLN A 488 -24.01 -17.30 -35.00
N PRO A 489 -24.99 -17.12 -35.90
CA PRO A 489 -26.21 -17.91 -35.88
C PRO A 489 -25.91 -19.42 -35.97
N PRO A 490 -26.63 -20.26 -35.22
CA PRO A 490 -26.38 -21.69 -35.19
C PRO A 490 -26.59 -22.31 -36.57
N ARG A 491 -25.65 -23.16 -37.01
CA ARG A 491 -25.76 -23.84 -38.31
C ARG A 491 -27.00 -24.75 -38.34
N PRO A 492 -27.70 -24.85 -39.49
CA PRO A 492 -28.84 -25.76 -39.64
C PRO A 492 -28.42 -27.21 -39.31
N ARG A 493 -29.23 -27.91 -38.51
CA ARG A 493 -28.96 -29.30 -38.12
C ARG A 493 -29.05 -30.21 -39.34
N THR A 494 -27.95 -30.82 -39.75
CA THR A 494 -27.92 -31.75 -40.90
C THR A 494 -28.34 -33.19 -40.54
N THR A 495 -28.41 -33.55 -39.25
CA THR A 495 -28.87 -34.87 -38.79
C THR A 495 -29.70 -34.82 -37.49
N ARG A 496 -30.81 -35.57 -37.46
CA ARG A 496 -31.62 -35.82 -36.24
C ARG A 496 -30.82 -36.73 -35.30
N GLY A 497 -30.26 -36.18 -34.22
CA GLY A 497 -29.77 -36.99 -33.08
C GLY A 497 -28.43 -36.63 -32.43
N GLY A 498 -27.69 -35.63 -32.90
CA GLY A 498 -26.42 -35.22 -32.27
C GLY A 498 -26.55 -34.13 -31.19
N ARG A 499 -25.61 -34.09 -30.23
CA ARG A 499 -25.42 -32.96 -29.29
C ARG A 499 -25.20 -31.69 -30.13
N PRO A 500 -25.83 -30.56 -29.79
CA PRO A 500 -25.67 -29.31 -30.55
C PRO A 500 -24.18 -28.92 -30.66
N PRO A 501 -23.74 -28.41 -31.82
CA PRO A 501 -22.37 -27.94 -31.99
C PRO A 501 -22.08 -26.78 -31.03
N SER A 502 -20.83 -26.64 -30.60
CA SER A 502 -20.44 -25.55 -29.72
C SER A 502 -20.71 -24.19 -30.38
N PRO A 503 -21.21 -23.20 -29.63
CA PRO A 503 -21.38 -21.83 -30.11
C PRO A 503 -20.12 -21.31 -30.81
N ARG A 504 -20.31 -20.57 -31.90
CA ARG A 504 -19.25 -19.95 -32.68
C ARG A 504 -19.38 -18.43 -32.56
N TYR A 505 -18.25 -17.77 -32.42
CA TYR A 505 -18.15 -16.32 -32.28
C TYR A 505 -17.20 -15.77 -33.35
N GLU A 506 -17.44 -14.52 -33.70
CA GLU A 506 -16.56 -13.67 -34.48
C GLU A 506 -16.05 -12.54 -33.59
N THR A 507 -14.82 -12.07 -33.80
CA THR A 507 -14.22 -10.96 -33.04
C THR A 507 -14.32 -9.64 -33.79
N HIS A 508 -14.40 -8.54 -33.05
CA HIS A 508 -14.37 -7.20 -33.61
C HIS A 508 -13.11 -6.95 -34.48
N PRO A 509 -13.20 -6.25 -35.63
CA PRO A 509 -12.06 -5.96 -36.52
C PRO A 509 -10.85 -5.27 -35.87
N ARG A 510 -11.02 -4.62 -34.71
CA ARG A 510 -9.92 -4.05 -33.90
C ARG A 510 -9.00 -5.10 -33.28
N ILE A 511 -9.50 -6.33 -33.06
CA ILE A 511 -8.72 -7.47 -32.57
C ILE A 511 -7.88 -8.07 -33.71
N THR A 512 -8.39 -7.98 -34.95
CA THR A 512 -7.74 -8.46 -36.16
C THR A 512 -7.63 -7.35 -37.21
N PRO A 513 -6.84 -6.28 -36.95
CA PRO A 513 -6.65 -5.22 -37.93
C PRO A 513 -6.03 -5.83 -39.20
N ALA A 514 -6.64 -5.51 -40.34
CA ALA A 514 -6.31 -6.05 -41.66
C ALA A 514 -4.88 -5.72 -42.11
#